data_AF-A0A2V8ZT41-F1
#
_entry.id   AF-A0A2V8ZT41-F1
#
_cell.length_a   1.000
_cell.length_b   1.000
_cell.length_c   1.000
_cell.angle_alpha   90.00
_cell.angle_beta   90.00
_cell.angle_gamma   90.00
#
_symmetry.space_group_name_H-M   'P 1'
#
loop_
_entity.id
_entity.type
_entity.pdbx_description
1 polymer ?
#
loop_
_entity_poly.entity_id
_entity_poly.type
_entity_poly.pdbx_seq_one_letter_code
_entity_poly.pdbx_strand_id
1 'polypeptide(L)'
;MMAAMWYLTKEESQAWCQGHALRLDEAVHPIINDRAHSVTTSLSGVNWSRLTWLSEFLASYLEPFDECLLWVTLWGVWGSSENLHLYYRMRESYGDRRQLAAAPGHLFAKHEGADLATFIQLALIFGWDFYLLTSPAYHMAFVSHDEFIEFYSDDPDAAEKARHCLDVESGTPAVKLK
;
A
#
# COMPACT_ATOMS: atom_id res chain seq x y z
N MET A 1 25.60 -9.82 0.86
CA MET A 1 25.11 -8.81 -0.09
C MET A 1 23.67 -9.20 -0.39
N MET A 2 22.70 -8.57 0.26
CA MET A 2 21.28 -8.72 -0.09
C MET A 2 20.62 -7.37 0.10
N ALA A 3 20.38 -6.68 -1.01
CA ALA A 3 19.37 -5.64 -1.09
C ALA A 3 18.87 -5.69 -2.53
N ALA A 4 17.58 -5.88 -2.76
CA ALA A 4 17.02 -5.55 -4.06
C ALA A 4 15.53 -5.18 -4.04
N MET A 5 15.06 -4.47 -3.01
CA MET A 5 13.91 -3.59 -3.19
C MET A 5 14.36 -2.41 -4.07
N TRP A 6 13.62 -2.12 -5.14
CA TRP A 6 13.98 -1.06 -6.08
C TRP A 6 13.15 0.19 -5.85
N TYR A 7 13.82 1.34 -5.83
CA TYR A 7 13.15 2.63 -5.74
C TYR A 7 12.92 3.19 -7.14
N LEU A 8 11.66 3.40 -7.48
CA LEU A 8 11.23 3.86 -8.80
C LEU A 8 10.89 5.35 -8.77
N THR A 9 11.27 6.09 -9.82
CA THR A 9 10.72 7.42 -10.10
C THR A 9 9.23 7.35 -10.39
N LYS A 10 8.56 8.50 -10.46
CA LYS A 10 7.16 8.56 -10.87
C LYS A 10 6.96 7.91 -12.24
N GLU A 11 7.83 8.22 -13.20
CA GLU A 11 7.78 7.72 -14.58
C GLU A 11 8.07 6.22 -14.63
N GLU A 12 9.00 5.72 -13.83
CA GLU A 12 9.30 4.28 -13.71
C GLU A 12 8.12 3.51 -13.09
N SER A 13 7.47 4.04 -12.05
CA SER A 13 6.24 3.45 -11.48
C SER A 13 5.10 3.39 -12.50
N GLN A 14 4.93 4.44 -13.30
CA GLN A 14 3.94 4.48 -14.37
C GLN A 14 4.23 3.46 -15.46
N ALA A 15 5.48 3.39 -15.90
CA ALA A 15 5.92 2.41 -16.89
C ALA A 15 5.74 0.97 -16.38
N TRP A 16 6.01 0.73 -15.09
CA TRP A 16 5.78 -0.56 -14.45
C TRP A 16 4.28 -0.93 -14.47
N CYS A 17 3.39 0.01 -14.13
CA CYS A 17 1.95 -0.22 -14.17
C CYS A 17 1.47 -0.57 -15.59
N GLN A 18 1.89 0.22 -16.59
CA GLN A 18 1.54 0.00 -17.99
C GLN A 18 2.07 -1.35 -18.50
N GLY A 19 3.29 -1.73 -18.13
CA GLY A 19 3.90 -3.01 -18.47
C GLY A 19 3.16 -4.22 -17.90
N HIS A 20 2.42 -4.03 -16.80
CA HIS A 20 1.60 -5.05 -16.14
C HIS A 20 0.10 -4.91 -16.42
N ALA A 21 -0.26 -4.18 -17.48
CA ALA A 21 -1.64 -3.97 -17.91
C ALA A 21 -2.55 -3.28 -16.85
N LEU A 22 -1.97 -2.57 -15.89
CA LEU A 22 -2.71 -1.67 -14.99
C LEU A 22 -2.97 -0.34 -15.71
N ARG A 23 -4.23 0.10 -15.68
CA ARG A 23 -4.62 1.38 -16.29
C ARG A 23 -4.26 2.54 -15.38
N LEU A 24 -4.01 3.70 -15.97
CA LEU A 24 -3.72 4.94 -15.27
C LEU A 24 -4.78 5.99 -15.62
N ASP A 25 -5.14 6.86 -14.66
CA ASP A 25 -6.06 7.96 -14.85
C ASP A 25 -5.38 9.19 -15.48
N GLU A 26 -6.12 10.30 -15.63
CA GLU A 26 -5.59 11.55 -16.19
C GLU A 26 -4.52 12.20 -15.28
N ALA A 27 -4.60 11.98 -13.96
CA ALA A 27 -3.56 12.37 -13.00
C ALA A 27 -2.36 11.40 -13.00
N VAL A 28 -2.46 10.35 -13.82
CA VAL A 28 -1.49 9.28 -14.00
C VAL A 28 -1.29 8.46 -12.72
N HIS A 29 -2.37 8.25 -11.97
CA HIS A 29 -2.48 7.33 -10.85
C HIS A 29 -3.11 5.99 -11.30
N PRO A 30 -2.81 4.88 -10.61
CA PRO A 30 -3.45 3.59 -10.87
C PRO A 30 -4.97 3.67 -10.77
N ILE A 31 -5.67 3.23 -11.82
CA ILE A 31 -7.10 2.96 -11.78
C ILE A 31 -7.24 1.52 -11.28
N ILE A 32 -7.72 1.36 -10.04
CA ILE A 32 -7.96 0.04 -9.44
C ILE A 32 -9.46 -0.25 -9.23
N ASN A 33 -10.28 0.81 -9.23
CA ASN A 33 -11.73 0.75 -9.06
C ASN A 33 -12.50 0.15 -10.24
N ASP A 34 -11.82 -0.22 -11.32
CA ASP A 34 -12.40 -0.87 -12.49
C ASP A 34 -12.46 -2.40 -12.39
N ARG A 35 -11.93 -2.95 -11.30
CA ARG A 35 -11.91 -4.39 -11.04
C ARG A 35 -13.25 -4.92 -10.58
N ALA A 36 -13.47 -6.21 -10.86
CA ALA A 36 -14.75 -6.89 -10.65
C ALA A 36 -15.27 -6.78 -9.21
N HIS A 37 -14.36 -6.77 -8.23
CA HIS A 37 -14.70 -6.71 -6.81
C HIS A 37 -13.83 -5.70 -6.09
N SER A 38 -14.47 -4.66 -5.55
CA SER A 38 -13.86 -3.67 -4.67
C SER A 38 -14.68 -3.50 -3.41
N VAL A 39 -14.00 -3.30 -2.28
CA VAL A 39 -14.65 -2.96 -1.02
C VAL A 39 -13.83 -1.96 -0.24
N THR A 40 -14.52 -0.99 0.38
CA THR A 40 -13.91 0.07 1.19
C THR A 40 -14.24 -0.16 2.66
N THR A 41 -13.26 0.06 3.55
CA THR A 41 -13.51 0.14 4.99
C THR A 41 -12.67 1.22 5.66
N SER A 42 -13.13 1.69 6.81
CA SER A 42 -12.44 2.73 7.58
C SER A 42 -11.34 2.13 8.45
N LEU A 43 -10.22 2.84 8.53
CA LEU A 43 -9.13 2.61 9.46
C LEU A 43 -9.32 3.40 10.78
N SER A 44 -10.32 4.27 10.89
CA SER A 44 -10.52 5.14 12.06
C SER A 44 -10.74 4.38 13.38
N GLY A 45 -11.27 3.16 13.32
CA GLY A 45 -11.42 2.27 14.48
C GLY A 45 -10.19 1.41 14.77
N VAL A 46 -9.17 1.42 13.90
CA VAL A 46 -7.99 0.57 14.08
C VAL A 46 -7.18 1.05 15.28
N ASN A 47 -6.83 0.11 16.15
CA ASN A 47 -5.93 0.39 17.26
C ASN A 47 -4.49 0.57 16.74
N TRP A 48 -4.00 1.81 16.73
CA TRP A 48 -2.64 2.17 16.28
C TRP A 48 -1.50 1.45 17.04
N SER A 49 -1.76 0.84 18.21
CA SER A 49 -0.79 -0.05 18.87
C SER A 49 -0.57 -1.38 18.15
N ARG A 50 -1.41 -1.72 17.16
CA ARG A 50 -1.37 -2.96 16.37
C ARG A 50 -0.93 -2.74 14.92
N LEU A 51 -0.22 -1.65 14.65
CA LEU A 51 0.26 -1.34 13.31
C LEU A 51 1.11 -2.44 12.68
N THR A 52 1.91 -3.16 13.47
CA THR A 52 2.67 -4.31 12.97
C THR A 52 1.74 -5.37 12.39
N TRP A 53 0.70 -5.77 13.14
CA TRP A 53 -0.30 -6.72 12.64
C TRP A 53 -1.00 -6.20 11.38
N LEU A 54 -1.41 -4.92 11.34
CA LEU A 54 -2.08 -4.36 10.17
C LEU A 54 -1.18 -4.41 8.93
N SER A 55 0.08 -4.02 9.08
CA SER A 55 1.03 -4.04 7.97
C SER A 55 1.35 -5.44 7.45
N GLU A 56 1.48 -6.43 8.35
CA GLU A 56 1.66 -7.84 7.99
C GLU A 56 0.40 -8.42 7.34
N PHE A 57 -0.77 -8.04 7.84
CA PHE A 57 -2.06 -8.43 7.26
C PHE A 57 -2.20 -7.90 5.83
N LEU A 58 -1.87 -6.63 5.58
CA LEU A 58 -1.90 -6.05 4.24
C LEU A 58 -0.89 -6.73 3.32
N ALA A 59 0.35 -6.96 3.77
CA ALA A 59 1.33 -7.70 2.98
C ALA A 59 0.85 -9.12 2.64
N SER A 60 0.20 -9.80 3.58
CA SER A 60 -0.36 -11.14 3.38
C SER A 60 -1.56 -11.15 2.44
N TYR A 61 -2.43 -10.13 2.52
CA TYR A 61 -3.58 -9.98 1.62
C TYR A 61 -3.17 -9.87 0.15
N LEU A 62 -2.01 -9.25 -0.12
CA LEU A 62 -1.50 -9.07 -1.48
C LEU A 62 -1.00 -10.38 -2.10
N GLU A 63 -0.73 -11.42 -1.31
CA GLU A 63 -0.29 -12.71 -1.84
C GLU A 63 -1.43 -13.47 -2.55
N PRO A 64 -1.14 -14.18 -3.66
CA PRO A 64 0.19 -14.38 -4.24
C PRO A 64 0.59 -13.26 -5.21
N PHE A 65 1.87 -12.87 -5.16
CA PHE A 65 2.50 -12.00 -6.14
C PHE A 65 3.95 -12.45 -6.43
N ASP A 66 4.47 -12.08 -7.61
CA ASP A 66 5.89 -12.15 -7.95
C ASP A 66 6.59 -10.84 -7.63
N GLU A 67 5.93 -9.72 -7.94
CA GLU A 67 6.35 -8.36 -7.58
C GLU A 67 5.19 -7.56 -6.95
N CYS A 68 5.53 -6.66 -6.03
CA CYS A 68 4.59 -5.71 -5.45
C CYS A 68 5.18 -4.30 -5.48
N LEU A 69 4.48 -3.35 -6.08
CA LEU A 69 4.81 -1.93 -6.07
C LEU A 69 3.99 -1.22 -4.99
N LEU A 70 4.67 -0.72 -3.95
CA LEU A 70 4.14 0.31 -3.06
C LEU A 70 4.44 1.67 -3.67
N TRP A 71 3.41 2.37 -4.14
CA TRP A 71 3.56 3.68 -4.77
C TRP A 71 2.89 4.76 -3.94
N VAL A 72 3.70 5.60 -3.30
CA VAL A 72 3.22 6.75 -2.53
C VAL A 72 2.84 7.88 -3.48
N THR A 73 1.58 8.34 -3.41
CA THR A 73 1.05 9.36 -4.32
C THR A 73 0.70 10.68 -3.63
N LEU A 74 0.50 10.66 -2.30
CA LEU A 74 0.32 11.87 -1.50
C LEU A 74 1.04 11.74 -0.16
N TRP A 75 1.75 12.80 0.22
CA TRP A 75 2.45 12.93 1.49
C TRP A 75 2.44 14.40 1.94
N GLY A 76 2.84 14.67 3.18
CA GLY A 76 2.93 16.02 3.73
C GLY A 76 1.60 16.61 4.19
N VAL A 77 0.48 15.89 4.08
CA VAL A 77 -0.85 16.32 4.54
C VAL A 77 -0.82 16.56 6.06
N TRP A 78 -0.28 15.59 6.79
CA TRP A 78 -0.15 15.62 8.25
C TRP A 78 1.32 15.78 8.65
N GLY A 79 1.95 16.90 8.28
CA GLY A 79 3.39 17.09 8.48
C GLY A 79 3.89 16.88 9.93
N SER A 80 3.04 17.06 10.95
CA SER A 80 3.38 16.74 12.35
C SER A 80 3.48 15.25 12.67
N SER A 81 2.88 14.40 11.84
CA SER A 81 2.85 12.94 11.98
C SER A 81 3.98 12.27 11.19
N GLU A 82 4.74 13.02 10.39
CA GLU A 82 5.82 12.48 9.56
C GLU A 82 7.16 12.46 10.31
N ASN A 83 7.75 11.27 10.45
CA ASN A 83 9.14 11.13 10.86
C ASN A 83 10.03 10.88 9.64
N LEU A 84 10.24 11.92 8.83
CA LEU A 84 11.05 11.83 7.61
C LEU A 84 12.51 11.43 7.90
N HIS A 85 13.03 11.76 9.09
CA HIS A 85 14.36 11.29 9.49
C HIS A 85 14.42 9.76 9.55
N LEU A 86 13.47 9.12 10.25
CA LEU A 86 13.37 7.66 10.31
C LEU A 86 13.23 7.06 8.91
N TYR A 87 12.31 7.60 8.10
CA TYR A 87 12.08 7.12 6.73
C TYR A 87 13.35 7.15 5.88
N TYR A 88 14.05 8.29 5.84
CA TYR A 88 15.25 8.43 5.01
C TYR A 88 16.44 7.62 5.54
N ARG A 89 16.55 7.41 6.86
CA ARG A 89 17.56 6.50 7.42
C ARG A 89 17.27 5.04 7.08
N MET A 90 16.00 4.64 7.09
CA MET A 90 15.59 3.31 6.63
C MET A 90 15.93 3.15 5.14
N ARG A 91 15.53 4.12 4.31
CA ARG A 91 15.79 4.13 2.87
C ARG A 91 17.28 4.09 2.50
N GLU A 92 18.10 4.87 3.23
CA GLU A 92 19.56 4.86 3.09
C GLU A 92 20.16 3.48 3.40
N SER A 93 19.55 2.69 4.29
CA SER A 93 20.01 1.34 4.62
C SER A 93 19.84 0.34 3.45
N TYR A 94 18.92 0.61 2.52
CA TYR A 94 18.76 -0.12 1.25
C TYR A 94 19.58 0.50 0.10
N GLY A 95 20.41 1.50 0.39
CA GLY A 95 21.33 2.12 -0.58
C GLY A 95 20.74 3.28 -1.38
N ASP A 96 19.51 3.72 -1.11
CA ASP A 96 18.90 4.87 -1.78
C ASP A 96 18.93 6.11 -0.89
N ARG A 97 19.41 7.23 -1.42
CA ARG A 97 19.52 8.52 -0.69
C ARG A 97 18.60 9.59 -1.27
N ARG A 98 17.77 9.24 -2.25
CA ARG A 98 16.87 10.18 -2.92
C ARG A 98 15.72 10.53 -2.00
N GLN A 99 15.18 11.73 -2.17
CA GLN A 99 13.95 12.13 -1.48
C GLN A 99 12.75 11.35 -2.02
N LEU A 100 11.68 11.24 -1.21
CA LEU A 100 10.45 10.57 -1.60
C LEU A 100 9.90 11.10 -2.94
N ALA A 101 9.91 12.43 -3.09
CA ALA A 101 9.45 13.10 -4.31
C ALA A 101 10.22 12.68 -5.58
N ALA A 102 11.50 12.31 -5.45
CA ALA A 102 12.34 11.91 -6.58
C ALA A 102 12.18 10.43 -6.95
N ALA A 103 11.81 9.58 -5.99
CA ALA A 103 11.52 8.18 -6.24
C ALA A 103 10.48 7.66 -5.24
N PRO A 104 9.18 7.85 -5.55
CA PRO A 104 8.06 7.52 -4.64
C PRO A 104 7.62 6.05 -4.72
N GLY A 105 8.05 5.32 -5.75
CA GLY A 105 7.75 3.89 -5.90
C GLY A 105 8.77 3.02 -5.17
N HIS A 106 8.28 1.96 -4.54
CA HIS A 106 9.06 0.93 -3.88
C HIS A 106 8.61 -0.42 -4.43
N LEU A 107 9.45 -1.04 -5.25
CA LEU A 107 9.17 -2.32 -5.88
C LEU A 107 9.84 -3.43 -5.07
N PHE A 108 9.03 -4.38 -4.61
CA PHE A 108 9.43 -5.52 -3.80
C PHE A 108 9.28 -6.80 -4.61
N ALA A 109 10.26 -7.69 -4.50
CA ALA A 109 10.11 -9.07 -4.96
C ALA A 109 9.36 -9.91 -3.93
N LYS A 110 8.78 -11.03 -4.35
CA LYS A 110 8.07 -11.99 -3.47
C LYS A 110 8.78 -12.34 -2.15
N HIS A 111 10.10 -12.47 -2.17
CA HIS A 111 10.88 -12.86 -0.98
C HIS A 111 11.14 -11.70 -0.01
N GLU A 112 10.72 -10.48 -0.34
CA GLU A 112 10.92 -9.25 0.43
C GLU A 112 9.65 -8.85 1.19
N GLY A 113 8.76 -9.80 1.51
CA GLY A 113 7.50 -9.54 2.20
C GLY A 113 7.65 -8.83 3.55
N ALA A 114 8.73 -9.09 4.28
CA ALA A 114 9.04 -8.38 5.54
C ALA A 114 9.42 -6.90 5.29
N ASP A 115 10.11 -6.61 4.20
CA ASP A 115 10.44 -5.24 3.79
C ASP A 115 9.15 -4.52 3.34
N LEU A 116 8.31 -5.18 2.54
CA LEU A 116 7.00 -4.65 2.14
C LEU A 116 6.14 -4.26 3.35
N ALA A 117 5.97 -5.18 4.30
CA ALA A 117 5.23 -4.90 5.54
C ALA A 117 5.84 -3.72 6.31
N THR A 118 7.17 -3.63 6.39
CA THR A 118 7.85 -2.51 7.05
C THR A 118 7.54 -1.17 6.39
N PHE A 119 7.58 -1.10 5.06
CA PHE A 119 7.29 0.15 4.34
C PHE A 119 5.79 0.51 4.36
N ILE A 120 4.89 -0.49 4.35
CA ILE A 120 3.46 -0.27 4.61
C ILE A 120 3.28 0.34 6.00
N GLN A 121 3.94 -0.20 7.02
CA GLN A 121 3.85 0.29 8.39
C GLN A 121 4.30 1.75 8.49
N LEU A 122 5.42 2.10 7.86
CA LEU A 122 5.92 3.48 7.83
C LEU A 122 4.94 4.43 7.13
N ALA A 123 4.40 4.03 5.97
CA ALA A 123 3.43 4.85 5.24
C ALA A 123 2.13 5.08 6.03
N LEU A 124 1.67 4.06 6.76
CA LEU A 124 0.53 4.18 7.68
C LEU A 124 0.82 5.13 8.85
N ILE A 125 1.99 5.02 9.50
CA ILE A 125 2.39 5.91 10.60
C ILE A 125 2.42 7.37 10.15
N PHE A 126 2.90 7.62 8.93
CA PHE A 126 3.04 8.98 8.38
C PHE A 126 1.74 9.53 7.76
N GLY A 127 0.70 8.70 7.64
CA GLY A 127 -0.59 9.11 7.07
C GLY A 127 -0.47 9.52 5.61
N TRP A 128 0.19 8.69 4.79
CA TRP A 128 0.33 8.91 3.36
C TRP A 128 -0.79 8.25 2.55
N ASP A 129 -1.04 8.76 1.34
CA ASP A 129 -1.77 8.00 0.34
C ASP A 129 -0.81 7.12 -0.44
N PHE A 130 -1.13 5.84 -0.54
CA PHE A 130 -0.31 4.92 -1.30
C PHE A 130 -1.13 3.76 -1.89
N TYR A 131 -0.66 3.33 -3.05
CA TYR A 131 -1.15 2.14 -3.73
C TYR A 131 -0.27 0.94 -3.42
N LEU A 132 -0.89 -0.23 -3.30
CA LEU A 132 -0.25 -1.54 -3.23
C LEU A 132 -0.68 -2.33 -4.46
N LEU A 133 0.22 -2.43 -5.44
CA LEU A 133 -0.06 -2.99 -6.76
C LEU A 133 0.74 -4.27 -6.95
N THR A 134 0.10 -5.35 -7.35
CA THR A 134 0.75 -6.66 -7.50
C THR A 134 0.90 -7.06 -8.96
N SER A 135 1.90 -7.92 -9.23
CA SER A 135 2.04 -8.64 -10.47
C SER A 135 2.30 -10.12 -10.16
N PRO A 136 1.48 -11.07 -10.64
CA PRO A 136 0.20 -10.84 -11.30
C PRO A 136 -0.77 -10.09 -10.39
N ALA A 137 -1.62 -9.26 -10.99
CA ALA A 137 -2.46 -8.35 -10.25
C ALA A 137 -3.73 -9.05 -9.74
N TYR A 138 -3.62 -9.94 -8.74
CA TYR A 138 -4.76 -10.66 -8.16
C TYR A 138 -5.42 -9.91 -7.02
N HIS A 139 -4.60 -9.33 -6.14
CA HIS A 139 -5.01 -8.60 -4.96
C HIS A 139 -4.24 -7.29 -4.86
N MET A 140 -4.95 -6.19 -4.67
CA MET A 140 -4.37 -4.85 -4.57
C MET A 140 -5.11 -4.03 -3.54
N ALA A 141 -4.48 -2.96 -3.08
CA ALA A 141 -5.14 -2.04 -2.18
C ALA A 141 -4.73 -0.59 -2.44
N PHE A 142 -5.60 0.32 -2.03
CA PHE A 142 -5.29 1.74 -1.89
C PHE A 142 -5.55 2.17 -0.45
N VAL A 143 -4.61 2.88 0.15
CA VAL A 143 -4.74 3.44 1.49
C VAL A 143 -4.71 4.95 1.39
N SER A 144 -5.64 5.60 2.08
CA SER A 144 -5.77 7.06 2.14
C SER A 144 -5.43 7.62 3.51
N HIS A 145 -4.85 8.82 3.51
CA HIS A 145 -4.62 9.67 4.67
C HIS A 145 -5.92 10.07 5.39
N ASP A 146 -7.08 9.94 4.74
CA ASP A 146 -8.41 10.11 5.33
C ASP A 146 -8.89 8.85 6.10
N GLU A 147 -7.95 7.97 6.48
CA GLU A 147 -8.20 6.78 7.30
C GLU A 147 -9.22 5.81 6.68
N PHE A 148 -9.05 5.49 5.39
CA PHE A 148 -9.75 4.39 4.75
C PHE A 148 -8.81 3.56 3.88
N ILE A 149 -9.23 2.32 3.65
CA ILE A 149 -8.58 1.40 2.73
C ILE A 149 -9.62 0.87 1.74
N GLU A 150 -9.21 0.78 0.48
CA GLU A 150 -9.92 0.09 -0.57
C GLU A 150 -9.18 -1.18 -0.94
N PHE A 151 -9.86 -2.32 -0.91
CA PHE A 151 -9.36 -3.61 -1.34
C PHE A 151 -9.92 -3.96 -2.71
N TYR A 152 -9.07 -4.54 -3.55
CA TYR A 152 -9.42 -4.95 -4.90
C TYR A 152 -8.95 -6.37 -5.14
N SER A 153 -9.83 -7.20 -5.69
CA SER A 153 -9.54 -8.60 -5.89
C SER A 153 -10.26 -9.15 -7.12
N ASP A 154 -9.64 -10.11 -7.80
CA ASP A 154 -10.31 -10.92 -8.81
C ASP A 154 -11.18 -12.03 -8.16
N ASP A 155 -10.96 -12.34 -6.88
CA ASP A 155 -11.82 -13.18 -6.04
C ASP A 155 -12.79 -12.31 -5.21
N PRO A 156 -14.12 -12.39 -5.41
CA PRO A 156 -15.10 -11.62 -4.65
C PRO A 156 -15.04 -11.84 -3.14
N ASP A 157 -14.70 -13.05 -2.72
CA ASP A 157 -14.71 -13.39 -1.30
C ASP A 157 -13.47 -12.85 -0.57
N ALA A 158 -12.34 -12.71 -1.27
CA ALA A 158 -11.09 -12.30 -0.65
C ALA A 158 -11.14 -10.85 -0.15
N ALA A 159 -11.65 -9.92 -0.97
CA ALA A 159 -11.79 -8.51 -0.57
C ALA A 159 -12.76 -8.35 0.62
N GLU A 160 -13.89 -9.06 0.60
CA GLU A 160 -14.88 -9.02 1.67
C GLU A 160 -14.37 -9.66 2.97
N LYS A 161 -13.63 -10.77 2.88
CA LYS A 161 -12.93 -11.37 4.03
C LYS A 161 -11.91 -10.40 4.62
N ALA A 162 -11.16 -9.70 3.77
CA ALA A 162 -10.17 -8.72 4.22
C ALA A 162 -10.83 -7.59 5.00
N ARG A 163 -11.93 -7.03 4.47
CA ARG A 163 -12.76 -6.06 5.20
C ARG A 163 -13.25 -6.62 6.53
N HIS A 164 -13.84 -7.81 6.53
CA HIS A 164 -14.39 -8.40 7.75
C HIS A 164 -13.31 -8.58 8.84
N CYS A 165 -12.10 -9.02 8.46
CA CYS A 165 -10.97 -9.13 9.39
C CYS A 165 -10.62 -7.77 10.03
N LEU A 166 -10.60 -6.69 9.24
CA LEU A 166 -10.34 -5.35 9.77
C LEU A 166 -11.47 -4.82 10.65
N ASP A 167 -12.73 -5.07 10.30
CA ASP A 167 -13.88 -4.63 11.09
C ASP A 167 -13.89 -5.32 12.47
N VAL A 168 -13.59 -6.62 12.52
CA VAL A 168 -13.44 -7.36 13.78
C VAL A 168 -12.31 -6.77 14.63
N GLU A 169 -11.18 -6.44 14.02
CA GLU A 169 -10.00 -5.97 14.75
C GLU A 169 -10.07 -4.49 15.17
N SER A 170 -10.85 -3.68 14.45
CA SER A 170 -11.17 -2.30 14.81
C SER A 170 -12.30 -2.19 15.85
N GLY A 171 -12.97 -3.31 16.19
CA GLY A 171 -14.15 -3.30 17.04
C GLY A 171 -15.33 -2.53 16.42
N THR A 172 -15.28 -2.24 15.12
CA THR A 172 -16.29 -1.46 14.42
C THR A 172 -17.45 -2.38 14.07
N PRO A 173 -18.68 -2.15 14.58
CA PRO A 173 -19.82 -2.93 14.12
C PRO A 173 -20.03 -2.65 12.62
N ALA A 174 -20.15 -3.72 11.83
CA ALA A 174 -20.33 -3.66 10.38
C ALA A 174 -21.30 -2.54 9.98
N VAL A 175 -20.78 -1.52 9.30
CA VAL A 175 -21.59 -0.41 8.81
C VAL A 175 -22.50 -0.96 7.72
N LYS A 176 -23.80 -1.03 8.00
CA LYS A 176 -24.81 -1.30 6.97
C LYS A 176 -24.86 -0.09 6.03
N LEU A 177 -24.23 -0.22 4.86
CA LEU A 177 -24.49 0.68 3.74
C LEU A 177 -25.99 0.57 3.38
N LYS A 178 -26.66 1.72 3.30
CA LYS A 178 -28.06 1.85 2.86
C LYS A 178 -28.14 1.85 1.35
#